data_AF-A0A3D5U9S1-F1
#
_entry.id   AF-A0A3D5U9S1-F1
#
_cell.length_a   1.000
_cell.length_b   1.000
_cell.length_c   1.000
_cell.angle_alpha   90.00
_cell.angle_beta   90.00
_cell.angle_gamma   90.00
#
_symmetry.space_group_name_H-M   'P 1'
#
loop_
_entity.id
_entity.type
_entity.pdbx_description
1 polymer ?
#
loop_
_entity_poly.entity_id
_entity_poly.type
_entity_poly.pdbx_seq_one_letter_code
_entity_poly.pdbx_strand_id
1 'polypeptide(L)'
;MKKYLIMLMLVALSVMLTANSGTIQLQRGVSRSEILRSDSYGLNVKFALDAIEYQEVHSKEGVFTLLTAKDYTATNTIGEPRLPLMRKIISVPLGADPQVKLSNTYRTTLSLAEKGINYPLIPAQESVAKCDNPEELPFVVNRNFYNGSRSTALPTIQIEELGMLRGERLFALDFVPANYNPSTKSLDVVLSTEVEISFRGADLVASADMKARTASPAFSSALASSVWNYQETRTSLMRYPIGYVIISPQSFLEAMQPFVDWKSKEGYNVTVATIESIGNNYTSIKNYMQGLWDSATTQNPAPSYLLIVGDVAQVAAGTSSIAGSSHPSDLGYVRLQGTDYMPEMYFGRFSATTVAQVTNQVNKTLMHETYAMPDDSYLADAVLIAGMDNWYANSHGNGAINYATQNYFNAAHGIDTHAYLYPNSGSSITQIRANISEGAAYVNYTAHGGVTDWSDPHFTISDINNLQNENKYAYVIGN
;
A
#
# COMPACT_ATOMS: atom_id res chain seq x y z
N MET A 1 30.08 -20.58 -53.30
CA MET A 1 30.80 -19.64 -52.40
C MET A 1 29.98 -18.41 -51.96
N LYS A 2 29.01 -17.89 -52.73
CA LYS A 2 28.20 -16.72 -52.32
C LYS A 2 27.07 -16.98 -51.31
N LYS A 3 26.64 -18.23 -51.07
CA LYS A 3 25.58 -18.56 -50.09
C LYS A 3 26.06 -18.78 -48.65
N TYR A 4 27.34 -19.11 -48.47
CA TYR A 4 27.92 -19.30 -47.13
C TYR A 4 28.41 -17.99 -46.49
N LEU A 5 28.66 -16.94 -47.28
CA LEU A 5 29.06 -15.63 -46.77
C LEU A 5 27.90 -14.86 -46.12
N ILE A 6 26.67 -15.05 -46.61
CA ILE A 6 25.47 -14.39 -46.07
C ILE A 6 25.03 -15.05 -44.75
N MET A 7 25.25 -16.36 -44.61
CA MET A 7 24.95 -17.09 -43.37
C MET A 7 25.95 -16.80 -42.25
N LEU A 8 27.22 -16.51 -42.57
CA LEU A 8 28.23 -16.05 -41.61
C LEU A 8 28.08 -14.56 -41.22
N MET A 9 27.45 -13.75 -42.07
CA MET A 9 27.16 -12.34 -41.77
C MET A 9 25.87 -12.16 -40.94
N LEU A 10 24.94 -13.13 -41.00
CA LEU A 10 23.73 -13.17 -40.17
C LEU A 10 23.95 -13.77 -38.76
N VAL A 11 25.06 -14.47 -38.53
CA VAL A 11 25.45 -14.99 -37.20
C VAL A 11 26.37 -14.02 -36.44
N ALA A 12 26.86 -12.97 -37.10
CA ALA A 12 27.76 -11.97 -36.52
C ALA A 12 27.07 -10.64 -36.13
N LEU A 13 25.75 -10.51 -36.29
CA LEU A 13 25.00 -9.30 -35.92
C LEU A 13 23.79 -9.60 -35.02
N SER A 14 23.92 -10.61 -34.17
CA SER A 14 23.16 -10.73 -32.93
C SER A 14 24.12 -10.50 -31.77
N VAL A 15 24.77 -9.34 -31.73
CA VAL A 15 25.22 -8.80 -30.44
C VAL A 15 23.90 -8.48 -29.74
N MET A 16 23.41 -9.42 -28.94
CA MET A 16 22.48 -9.07 -27.89
C MET A 16 23.13 -7.90 -27.17
N LEU A 17 22.51 -6.72 -27.23
CA LEU A 17 22.82 -5.62 -26.34
C LEU A 17 22.48 -6.14 -24.94
N THR A 18 23.41 -6.88 -24.35
CA THR A 18 23.32 -7.29 -22.96
C THR A 18 23.47 -6.00 -22.18
N ALA A 19 22.36 -5.49 -21.66
CA ALA A 19 22.38 -4.39 -20.70
C ALA A 19 23.41 -4.74 -19.63
N ASN A 20 24.42 -3.89 -19.44
CA ASN A 20 25.43 -4.16 -18.43
C ASN A 20 24.76 -4.19 -17.06
N SER A 21 24.89 -5.30 -16.35
CA SER A 21 24.35 -5.46 -15.01
C SER A 21 25.33 -6.21 -14.13
N GLY A 22 25.21 -5.99 -12.83
CA GLY A 22 26.10 -6.64 -11.88
C GLY A 22 25.89 -6.18 -10.45
N THR A 23 26.76 -6.66 -9.57
CA THR A 23 26.72 -6.36 -8.14
C THR A 23 28.06 -5.78 -7.71
N ILE A 24 28.03 -4.63 -7.05
CA ILE A 24 29.17 -4.03 -6.37
C ILE A 24 29.11 -4.46 -4.90
N GLN A 25 29.99 -5.37 -4.52
CA GLN A 25 30.19 -5.71 -3.12
C GLN A 25 30.94 -4.58 -2.41
N LEU A 26 30.34 -4.03 -1.35
CA LEU A 26 30.85 -2.90 -0.59
C LEU A 26 31.63 -3.33 0.66
N GLN A 27 31.11 -4.33 1.38
CA GLN A 27 31.74 -4.89 2.57
C GLN A 27 31.41 -6.38 2.75
N ARG A 28 32.14 -7.05 3.65
CA ARG A 28 31.82 -8.42 4.07
C ARG A 28 30.82 -8.35 5.24
N GLY A 29 29.54 -8.62 5.00
CA GLY A 29 28.48 -8.49 6.00
C GLY A 29 27.11 -9.04 5.53
N VAL A 30 26.05 -8.70 6.26
CA VAL A 30 24.66 -8.70 5.72
C VAL A 30 24.03 -7.31 5.89
N SER A 31 23.45 -6.75 4.81
CA SER A 31 22.67 -5.51 4.82
C SER A 31 21.56 -5.67 5.85
N ARG A 32 21.49 -4.77 6.83
CA ARG A 32 20.50 -4.89 7.90
C ARG A 32 20.14 -3.55 8.50
N SER A 33 18.93 -3.53 9.05
CA SER A 33 18.42 -2.51 9.95
C SER A 33 18.07 -3.17 11.27
N GLU A 34 18.62 -2.73 12.38
CA GLU A 34 18.31 -3.28 13.70
C GLU A 34 18.08 -2.17 14.75
N ILE A 35 17.15 -2.41 15.67
CA ILE A 35 16.97 -1.59 16.87
C ILE A 35 17.94 -2.11 17.93
N LEU A 36 18.83 -1.24 18.39
CA LEU A 36 19.77 -1.54 19.48
C LEU A 36 19.15 -1.23 20.85
N ARG A 37 18.34 -0.16 20.92
CA ARG A 37 17.61 0.25 22.13
C ARG A 37 16.38 1.05 21.72
N SER A 38 15.25 0.82 22.40
CA SER A 38 14.03 1.63 22.24
C SER A 38 13.39 1.86 23.60
N ASP A 39 13.13 3.11 23.95
CA ASP A 39 12.38 3.50 25.14
C ASP A 39 11.55 4.78 24.87
N SER A 40 10.84 5.25 25.90
CA SER A 40 9.95 6.40 25.80
C SER A 40 10.64 7.73 25.48
N TYR A 41 11.97 7.81 25.58
CA TYR A 41 12.76 9.03 25.37
C TYR A 41 13.66 8.96 24.14
N GLY A 42 13.78 7.79 23.50
CA GLY A 42 14.54 7.70 22.28
C GLY A 42 14.70 6.30 21.71
N LEU A 43 15.37 6.27 20.57
CA LEU A 43 15.61 5.09 19.77
C LEU A 43 17.05 5.10 19.27
N ASN A 44 17.79 4.01 19.51
CA ASN A 44 19.10 3.78 18.92
C ASN A 44 18.98 2.66 17.90
N VAL A 45 19.36 2.93 16.66
CA VAL A 45 19.30 1.97 15.56
C VAL A 45 20.61 1.89 14.82
N LYS A 46 20.80 0.79 14.10
CA LYS A 46 21.93 0.59 13.20
C LYS A 46 21.45 0.25 11.81
N PHE A 47 22.06 0.90 10.83
CA PHE A 47 21.90 0.60 9.42
C PHE A 47 23.23 0.12 8.84
N ALA A 48 23.17 -0.87 7.96
CA ALA A 48 24.30 -1.36 7.19
C ALA A 48 23.87 -1.73 5.76
N LEU A 49 24.72 -1.38 4.79
CA LEU A 49 24.56 -1.67 3.36
C LEU A 49 25.79 -2.40 2.84
N ASP A 50 25.57 -3.54 2.18
CA ASP A 50 26.68 -4.40 1.78
C ASP A 50 26.90 -4.54 0.29
N ALA A 51 25.83 -4.41 -0.49
CA ALA A 51 25.89 -4.59 -1.92
C ALA A 51 24.94 -3.61 -2.58
N ILE A 52 25.37 -3.10 -3.73
CA ILE A 52 24.55 -2.34 -4.65
C ILE A 52 24.52 -3.13 -5.96
N GLU A 53 23.34 -3.40 -6.44
CA GLU A 53 23.10 -3.94 -7.76
C GLU A 53 22.94 -2.80 -8.76
N TYR A 54 23.37 -3.03 -9.99
CA TYR A 54 23.19 -2.08 -11.07
C TYR A 54 22.71 -2.76 -12.34
N GLN A 55 21.96 -2.02 -13.14
CA GLN A 55 21.57 -2.43 -14.49
C GLN A 55 21.46 -1.22 -15.41
N GLU A 56 21.87 -1.37 -16.66
CA GLU A 56 21.62 -0.38 -17.70
C GLU A 56 20.14 -0.40 -18.11
N VAL A 57 19.57 0.80 -18.25
CA VAL A 57 18.17 1.02 -18.62
C VAL A 57 18.12 2.01 -19.77
N HIS A 58 17.39 1.66 -20.83
CA HIS A 58 17.12 2.54 -21.95
C HIS A 58 15.90 3.40 -21.66
N SER A 59 16.00 4.71 -21.89
CA SER A 59 14.88 5.65 -21.80
C SER A 59 14.82 6.56 -23.02
N LYS A 60 13.78 7.41 -23.08
CA LYS A 60 13.60 8.43 -24.13
C LYS A 60 14.78 9.42 -24.21
N GLU A 61 15.51 9.59 -23.11
CA GLU A 61 16.62 10.55 -22.99
C GLU A 61 18.02 9.88 -23.07
N GLY A 62 18.08 8.60 -23.42
CA GLY A 62 19.31 7.83 -23.60
C GLY A 62 19.45 6.65 -22.64
N VAL A 63 20.68 6.16 -22.47
CA VAL A 63 20.99 5.05 -21.57
C VAL A 63 21.39 5.60 -20.20
N PHE A 64 20.78 5.05 -19.16
CA PHE A 64 21.06 5.35 -17.77
C PHE A 64 21.43 4.08 -16.99
N THR A 65 21.99 4.25 -15.81
CA THR A 65 22.24 3.17 -14.85
C THR A 65 21.21 3.23 -13.72
N LEU A 66 20.44 2.16 -13.51
CA LEU A 66 19.62 1.99 -12.32
C LEU A 66 20.47 1.34 -11.22
N LEU A 67 20.44 1.91 -10.01
CA LEU A 67 20.99 1.28 -8.81
C LEU A 67 19.85 0.72 -7.95
N THR A 68 20.04 -0.49 -7.46
CA THR A 68 19.13 -1.15 -6.52
C THR A 68 19.92 -1.74 -5.36
N ALA A 69 19.26 -1.91 -4.21
CA ALA A 69 19.79 -2.67 -3.10
C ALA A 69 18.66 -3.47 -2.47
N LYS A 70 18.97 -4.68 -2.01
CA LYS A 70 17.98 -5.57 -1.39
C LYS A 70 17.36 -4.89 -0.16
N ASP A 71 16.03 -4.91 -0.07
CA ASP A 71 15.22 -4.30 1.00
C ASP A 71 15.25 -2.75 1.02
N TYR A 72 15.75 -2.13 -0.05
CA TYR A 72 15.70 -0.68 -0.28
C TYR A 72 14.64 -0.34 -1.34
N THR A 73 13.93 0.74 -1.11
CA THR A 73 13.22 1.49 -2.16
C THR A 73 14.18 2.53 -2.75
N ALA A 74 13.66 3.61 -3.32
CA ALA A 74 14.47 4.67 -3.89
C ALA A 74 14.03 6.09 -3.50
N THR A 75 14.96 7.02 -3.58
CA THR A 75 14.71 8.47 -3.50
C THR A 75 13.77 8.91 -4.61
N ASN A 76 12.95 9.92 -4.32
CA ASN A 76 11.85 10.38 -5.19
C ASN A 76 11.93 11.86 -5.57
N THR A 77 13.09 12.50 -5.44
CA THR A 77 13.31 13.87 -5.96
C THR A 77 13.30 13.84 -7.49
N ILE A 78 12.19 14.25 -8.09
CA ILE A 78 11.96 14.14 -9.53
C ILE A 78 13.05 14.81 -10.35
N GLY A 79 13.54 14.08 -11.36
CA GLY A 79 14.61 14.54 -12.25
C GLY A 79 16.02 14.49 -11.65
N GLU A 80 16.19 14.29 -10.34
CA GLU A 80 17.48 14.00 -9.71
C GLU A 80 17.73 12.48 -9.64
N PRO A 81 18.98 12.02 -9.44
CA PRO A 81 19.31 10.59 -9.39
C PRO A 81 18.43 9.79 -8.42
N ARG A 82 17.92 8.67 -8.93
CA ARG A 82 17.23 7.64 -8.15
C ARG A 82 18.27 6.83 -7.40
N LEU A 83 18.35 7.01 -6.08
CA LEU A 83 19.33 6.37 -5.20
C LEU A 83 18.62 5.42 -4.23
N PRO A 84 19.28 4.33 -3.78
CA PRO A 84 18.71 3.44 -2.77
C PRO A 84 18.32 4.20 -1.51
N LEU A 85 17.13 3.92 -0.97
CA LEU A 85 16.59 4.46 0.27
C LEU A 85 15.96 3.34 1.09
N MET A 86 16.26 3.24 2.38
CA MET A 86 15.56 2.32 3.29
C MET A 86 14.70 3.12 4.24
N ARG A 87 13.38 2.89 4.22
CA ARG A 87 12.42 3.55 5.09
C ARG A 87 11.99 2.63 6.22
N LYS A 88 11.94 3.16 7.44
CA LYS A 88 11.31 2.52 8.60
C LYS A 88 10.28 3.48 9.18
N ILE A 89 9.10 2.97 9.54
CA ILE A 89 8.11 3.76 10.25
C ILE A 89 8.36 3.59 11.75
N ILE A 90 8.44 4.69 12.51
CA ILE A 90 8.61 4.67 13.95
C ILE A 90 7.49 5.46 14.63
N SER A 91 7.12 5.07 15.85
CA SER A 91 6.28 5.86 16.74
C SER A 91 7.15 6.81 17.55
N VAL A 92 6.70 8.06 17.66
CA VAL A 92 7.31 9.13 18.44
C VAL A 92 6.27 9.67 19.42
N PRO A 93 6.60 9.92 20.70
CA PRO A 93 5.64 10.50 21.64
C PRO A 93 5.05 11.84 21.18
N LEU A 94 3.85 12.17 21.65
CA LEU A 94 3.25 13.48 21.47
C LEU A 94 4.13 14.57 22.08
N GLY A 95 4.16 15.75 21.44
CA GLY A 95 4.98 16.89 21.87
C GLY A 95 6.49 16.75 21.64
N ALA A 96 6.98 15.54 21.35
CA ALA A 96 8.40 15.32 21.12
C ALA A 96 8.87 15.88 19.78
N ASP A 97 10.02 16.53 19.79
CA ASP A 97 10.81 16.90 18.63
C ASP A 97 11.97 15.88 18.47
N PRO A 98 11.92 15.00 17.46
CA PRO A 98 12.92 13.96 17.29
C PRO A 98 14.23 14.53 16.75
N GLN A 99 15.31 14.38 17.52
CA GLN A 99 16.63 14.88 17.19
C GLN A 99 17.57 13.74 16.82
N VAL A 100 18.18 13.81 15.63
CA VAL A 100 19.01 12.75 15.07
C VAL A 100 20.50 13.07 15.28
N LYS A 101 21.25 12.08 15.78
CA LYS A 101 22.70 12.12 15.87
C LYS A 101 23.31 10.84 15.28
N LEU A 102 24.25 11.02 14.36
CA LEU A 102 25.01 9.91 13.79
C LEU A 102 26.25 9.63 14.62
N SER A 103 26.58 8.35 14.77
CA SER A 103 27.82 7.88 15.38
C SER A 103 28.30 6.62 14.65
N ASN A 104 29.58 6.28 14.84
CA ASN A 104 30.17 5.06 14.27
C ASN A 104 29.91 4.91 12.76
N THR A 105 30.00 6.03 12.02
CA THR A 105 29.72 6.08 10.59
C THR A 105 30.95 5.68 9.77
N TYR A 106 30.81 4.66 8.93
CA TYR A 106 31.85 4.19 8.01
C TYR A 106 31.44 4.49 6.57
N ARG A 107 32.33 5.13 5.81
CA ARG A 107 32.09 5.57 4.43
C ARG A 107 33.14 5.01 3.48
N THR A 108 32.78 4.88 2.22
CA THR A 108 33.70 4.62 1.12
C THR A 108 33.30 5.42 -0.11
N THR A 109 34.28 5.78 -0.93
CA THR A 109 34.05 6.46 -2.21
C THR A 109 34.25 5.46 -3.34
N LEU A 110 33.27 5.37 -4.23
CA LEU A 110 33.30 4.51 -5.40
C LEU A 110 33.38 5.35 -6.67
N SER A 111 34.37 5.07 -7.51
CA SER A 111 34.37 5.52 -8.91
C SER A 111 33.48 4.57 -9.73
N LEU A 112 32.40 5.09 -10.32
CA LEU A 112 31.49 4.26 -11.12
C LEU A 112 32.19 3.72 -12.37
N ALA A 113 33.03 4.53 -13.00
CA ALA A 113 33.78 4.13 -14.19
C ALA A 113 34.71 2.94 -13.91
N GLU A 114 35.37 2.91 -12.74
CA GLU A 114 36.21 1.77 -12.33
C GLU A 114 35.41 0.48 -12.06
N LYS A 115 34.11 0.60 -11.81
CA LYS A 115 33.17 -0.53 -11.68
C LYS A 115 32.50 -0.91 -13.00
N GLY A 116 32.94 -0.33 -14.12
CA GLY A 116 32.35 -0.58 -15.44
C GLY A 116 31.03 0.16 -15.69
N ILE A 117 30.66 1.10 -14.82
CA ILE A 117 29.44 1.90 -14.93
C ILE A 117 29.79 3.23 -15.61
N ASN A 118 29.39 3.36 -16.88
CA ASN A 118 29.79 4.49 -17.72
C ASN A 118 28.67 5.54 -17.90
N TYR A 119 27.41 5.12 -17.74
CA TYR A 119 26.23 5.96 -17.91
C TYR A 119 25.81 6.64 -16.59
N PRO A 120 25.21 7.85 -16.66
CA PRO A 120 24.69 8.53 -15.49
C PRO A 120 23.61 7.69 -14.80
N LEU A 121 23.42 7.91 -13.50
CA LEU A 121 22.35 7.26 -12.77
C LEU A 121 20.98 7.72 -13.29
N ILE A 122 19.99 6.84 -13.30
CA ILE A 122 18.65 7.15 -13.80
C ILE A 122 17.98 8.19 -12.89
N PRO A 123 17.32 9.23 -13.44
CA PRO A 123 16.55 10.18 -12.63
C PRO A 123 15.27 9.55 -12.07
N ALA A 124 14.90 9.91 -10.85
CA ALA A 124 13.60 9.57 -10.27
C ALA A 124 12.48 10.18 -11.12
N GLN A 125 11.45 9.39 -11.41
CA GLN A 125 10.28 9.78 -12.19
C GLN A 125 9.05 9.80 -11.28
N GLU A 126 8.04 10.56 -11.70
CA GLU A 126 6.75 10.59 -11.01
C GLU A 126 6.06 9.21 -11.09
N SER A 127 5.18 8.95 -10.13
CA SER A 127 4.27 7.82 -10.25
C SER A 127 3.30 8.07 -11.40
N VAL A 128 2.96 7.02 -12.15
CA VAL A 128 2.10 7.10 -13.34
C VAL A 128 0.83 6.31 -13.08
N ALA A 129 -0.31 6.78 -13.58
CA ALA A 129 -1.53 5.98 -13.49
C ALA A 129 -1.40 4.77 -14.44
N LYS A 130 -1.95 3.61 -14.04
CA LYS A 130 -1.92 2.42 -14.90
C LYS A 130 -2.57 2.65 -16.27
N CYS A 131 -3.54 3.56 -16.34
CA CYS A 131 -4.26 3.91 -17.56
C CYS A 131 -3.55 4.92 -18.48
N ASP A 132 -2.45 5.54 -18.02
CA ASP A 132 -1.70 6.48 -18.84
C ASP A 132 -0.83 5.73 -19.87
N ASN A 133 -0.71 6.27 -21.09
CA ASN A 133 0.21 5.74 -22.09
C ASN A 133 1.67 6.12 -21.75
N PRO A 134 2.56 5.18 -21.39
CA PRO A 134 3.94 5.51 -21.03
C PRO A 134 4.72 6.18 -22.16
N GLU A 135 4.34 5.95 -23.43
CA GLU A 135 4.99 6.58 -24.59
C GLU A 135 4.69 8.08 -24.71
N GLU A 136 3.61 8.56 -24.10
CA GLU A 136 3.21 9.98 -24.12
C GLU A 136 3.72 10.75 -22.89
N LEU A 137 4.07 10.03 -21.82
CA LEU A 137 4.54 10.66 -20.58
C LEU A 137 5.94 11.29 -20.73
N PRO A 138 6.17 12.48 -20.14
CA PRO A 138 7.48 13.11 -20.17
C PRO A 138 8.49 12.31 -19.34
N PHE A 139 9.72 12.18 -19.85
CA PHE A 139 10.84 11.67 -19.07
C PHE A 139 11.60 12.86 -18.47
N VAL A 140 11.48 13.07 -17.16
CA VAL A 140 11.99 14.28 -16.50
C VAL A 140 13.45 14.09 -16.11
N VAL A 141 14.31 15.02 -16.56
CA VAL A 141 15.74 15.06 -16.21
C VAL A 141 16.09 16.46 -15.71
N ASN A 142 16.62 16.56 -14.49
CA ASN A 142 17.17 17.81 -13.99
C ASN A 142 18.54 18.06 -14.65
N ARG A 143 18.52 18.65 -15.85
CA ARG A 143 19.74 18.92 -16.65
C ARG A 143 20.74 19.80 -15.91
N ASN A 144 20.28 20.72 -15.06
CA ASN A 144 21.17 21.54 -14.23
C ASN A 144 21.95 20.70 -13.22
N PHE A 145 21.33 19.68 -12.63
CA PHE A 145 22.01 18.74 -11.76
C PHE A 145 23.03 17.89 -12.54
N TYR A 146 22.61 17.22 -13.61
CA TYR A 146 23.46 16.28 -14.35
C TYR A 146 24.63 16.94 -15.10
N ASN A 147 24.48 18.21 -15.50
CA ASN A 147 25.56 18.99 -16.13
C ASN A 147 26.38 19.78 -15.11
N GLY A 148 26.00 19.75 -13.84
CA GLY A 148 26.68 20.43 -12.75
C GLY A 148 27.76 19.58 -12.09
N SER A 149 28.40 20.14 -11.06
CA SER A 149 29.43 19.47 -10.24
C SER A 149 29.00 19.20 -8.79
N ARG A 150 27.76 19.55 -8.45
CA ARG A 150 27.22 19.35 -7.10
C ARG A 150 26.82 17.89 -6.91
N SER A 151 27.11 17.34 -5.73
CA SER A 151 26.56 16.04 -5.33
C SER A 151 25.08 16.17 -4.99
N THR A 152 24.36 15.05 -4.96
CA THR A 152 23.04 14.98 -4.32
C THR A 152 23.13 15.51 -2.88
N ALA A 153 22.12 16.25 -2.45
CA ALA A 153 22.10 16.96 -1.17
C ALA A 153 21.14 16.31 -0.15
N LEU A 154 20.96 14.99 -0.23
CA LEU A 154 20.12 14.25 0.72
C LEU A 154 20.97 13.91 1.96
N PRO A 155 20.51 14.26 3.17
CA PRO A 155 21.19 13.84 4.38
C PRO A 155 21.09 12.31 4.52
N THR A 156 22.10 11.71 5.15
CA THR A 156 22.17 10.25 5.34
C THR A 156 20.96 9.71 6.12
N ILE A 157 20.43 10.50 7.06
CA ILE A 157 19.18 10.20 7.75
C ILE A 157 18.23 11.37 7.56
N GLN A 158 17.00 11.06 7.14
CA GLN A 158 15.86 11.98 7.17
C GLN A 158 14.82 11.46 8.16
N ILE A 159 14.15 12.38 8.85
CA ILE A 159 13.02 12.06 9.71
C ILE A 159 11.87 13.00 9.37
N GLU A 160 10.72 12.43 9.03
CA GLU A 160 9.54 13.17 8.58
C GLU A 160 8.29 12.64 9.29
N GLU A 161 7.44 13.53 9.77
CA GLU A 161 6.16 13.14 10.38
C GLU A 161 5.19 12.67 9.29
N LEU A 162 4.70 11.45 9.43
CA LEU A 162 3.71 10.86 8.51
C LEU A 162 2.28 11.21 8.93
N GLY A 163 2.05 11.38 10.24
CA GLY A 163 0.72 11.63 10.77
C GLY A 163 0.39 10.85 12.04
N MET A 164 -0.91 10.72 12.30
CA MET A 164 -1.47 10.02 13.45
C MET A 164 -2.23 8.76 13.01
N LEU A 165 -2.20 7.70 13.81
CA LEU A 165 -3.07 6.54 13.61
C LEU A 165 -3.40 5.91 14.95
N ARG A 166 -4.67 5.97 15.38
CA ARG A 166 -5.14 5.39 16.66
C ARG A 166 -4.25 5.79 17.85
N GLY A 167 -3.86 7.06 17.91
CA GLY A 167 -3.02 7.62 18.98
C GLY A 167 -1.53 7.34 18.86
N GLU A 168 -1.10 6.58 17.85
CA GLU A 168 0.30 6.50 17.44
C GLU A 168 0.65 7.69 16.54
N ARG A 169 1.63 8.50 16.95
CA ARG A 169 2.21 9.53 16.09
C ARG A 169 3.38 8.93 15.32
N LEU A 170 3.28 8.88 14.01
CA LEU A 170 4.14 8.10 13.13
C LEU A 170 5.11 8.99 12.38
N PHE A 171 6.35 8.53 12.26
CA PHE A 171 7.42 9.17 11.49
C PHE A 171 8.06 8.19 10.53
N ALA A 172 8.42 8.66 9.33
CA ALA A 172 9.34 7.97 8.45
C ALA A 172 10.77 8.29 8.88
N LEU A 173 11.55 7.24 9.17
CA LEU A 173 12.99 7.29 9.33
C LEU A 173 13.63 6.71 8.08
N ASP A 174 14.20 7.59 7.27
CA ASP A 174 14.81 7.22 5.99
C ASP A 174 16.33 7.19 6.11
N PHE A 175 16.92 6.09 5.70
CA PHE A 175 18.35 5.93 5.52
C PHE A 175 18.70 6.01 4.02
N VAL A 176 19.41 7.07 3.65
CA VAL A 176 19.93 7.30 2.30
C VAL A 176 21.45 7.08 2.33
N PRO A 177 21.93 5.85 2.03
CA PRO A 177 23.33 5.48 2.17
C PRO A 177 24.25 6.14 1.14
N ALA A 178 23.73 6.58 -0.01
CA ALA A 178 24.56 7.00 -1.14
C ALA A 178 24.34 8.46 -1.49
N ASN A 179 25.43 9.17 -1.81
CA ASN A 179 25.41 10.46 -2.47
C ASN A 179 26.14 10.40 -3.80
N TYR A 180 25.50 10.90 -4.85
CA TYR A 180 26.02 10.84 -6.21
C TYR A 180 26.53 12.20 -6.69
N ASN A 181 27.71 12.21 -7.29
CA ASN A 181 28.24 13.35 -8.00
C ASN A 181 28.30 13.08 -9.53
N PRO A 182 27.56 13.84 -10.35
CA PRO A 182 27.51 13.62 -11.78
C PRO A 182 28.79 14.01 -12.53
N SER A 183 29.55 15.01 -12.07
CA SER A 183 30.76 15.45 -12.79
C SER A 183 31.93 14.49 -12.59
N THR A 184 32.09 13.94 -11.39
CA THR A 184 33.14 12.96 -11.08
C THR A 184 32.70 11.51 -11.33
N LYS A 185 31.41 11.28 -11.60
CA LYS A 185 30.79 9.94 -11.72
C LYS A 185 31.16 9.06 -10.53
N SER A 186 31.00 9.58 -9.32
CA SER A 186 31.36 8.89 -8.08
C SER A 186 30.21 8.84 -7.09
N LEU A 187 30.21 7.79 -6.27
CA LEU A 187 29.31 7.64 -5.12
C LEU A 187 30.10 7.75 -3.82
N ASP A 188 29.66 8.60 -2.90
CA ASP A 188 30.02 8.51 -1.47
C ASP A 188 28.98 7.63 -0.77
N VAL A 189 29.39 6.48 -0.24
CA VAL A 189 28.49 5.45 0.30
C VAL A 189 28.79 5.21 1.77
N VAL A 190 27.76 5.38 2.60
CA VAL A 190 27.73 4.98 4.00
C VAL A 190 27.49 3.47 4.08
N LEU A 191 28.54 2.74 4.49
CA LEU A 191 28.52 1.29 4.64
C LEU A 191 27.78 0.86 5.89
N SER A 192 27.97 1.61 6.98
CA SER A 192 27.21 1.42 8.21
C SER A 192 27.22 2.69 9.05
N THR A 193 26.17 2.89 9.83
CA THR A 193 26.08 3.97 10.81
C THR A 193 25.17 3.56 11.96
N GLU A 194 25.49 4.05 13.16
CA GLU A 194 24.58 4.04 14.29
C GLU A 194 23.89 5.40 14.37
N VAL A 195 22.60 5.37 14.67
CA VAL A 195 21.72 6.54 14.68
C VAL A 195 21.04 6.58 16.04
N GLU A 196 21.31 7.64 16.79
CA GLU A 196 20.62 7.98 18.03
C GLU A 196 19.54 9.00 17.74
N ILE A 197 18.29 8.69 18.12
CA ILE A 197 17.12 9.54 17.95
C ILE A 197 16.60 9.87 19.34
N SER A 198 16.71 11.14 19.73
CA SER A 198 16.23 11.64 21.03
C SER A 198 14.86 12.29 20.89
N PHE A 199 13.89 11.90 21.71
CA PHE A 199 12.54 12.48 21.74
C PHE A 199 12.49 13.66 22.73
N ARG A 200 12.93 14.85 22.29
CA ARG A 200 13.00 16.03 23.17
C ARG A 200 11.63 16.66 23.36
N GLY A 201 11.24 16.94 24.60
CA GLY A 201 9.93 17.54 24.89
C GLY A 201 8.75 16.57 24.86
N ALA A 202 9.01 15.26 24.94
CA ALA A 202 7.97 14.24 24.96
C ALA A 202 6.96 14.42 26.10
N ASP A 203 5.68 14.50 25.75
CA ASP A 203 4.55 14.42 26.68
C ASP A 203 4.05 12.98 26.76
N LEU A 204 4.62 12.24 27.71
CA LEU A 204 4.29 10.83 27.90
C LEU A 204 2.88 10.62 28.48
N VAL A 205 2.35 11.61 29.21
CA VAL A 205 1.01 11.52 29.80
C VAL A 205 -0.03 11.68 28.71
N ALA A 206 0.07 12.72 27.88
CA ALA A 206 -0.82 12.91 26.74
C ALA A 206 -0.71 11.74 25.75
N SER A 207 0.51 11.23 25.52
CA SER A 207 0.71 10.06 24.64
C SER A 207 -0.02 8.83 25.16
N ALA A 208 0.09 8.53 26.46
CA ALA A 208 -0.57 7.38 27.07
C ALA A 208 -2.10 7.54 27.08
N ASP A 209 -2.61 8.73 27.38
CA ASP A 209 -4.05 9.02 27.37
C ASP A 209 -4.65 8.89 25.95
N MET A 210 -4.00 9.49 24.95
CA MET A 210 -4.42 9.40 23.55
C MET A 210 -4.47 7.95 23.08
N LYS A 211 -3.40 7.17 23.33
CA LYS A 211 -3.37 5.75 22.99
C LYS A 211 -4.46 4.97 23.71
N ALA A 212 -4.74 5.27 24.97
CA ALA A 212 -5.75 4.56 25.75
C ALA A 212 -7.18 4.85 25.26
N ARG A 213 -7.52 6.12 24.97
CA ARG A 213 -8.86 6.51 24.50
C ARG A 213 -9.10 6.17 23.02
N THR A 214 -8.04 5.90 22.26
CA THR A 214 -8.11 5.49 20.85
C THR A 214 -7.56 4.08 20.62
N ALA A 215 -7.41 3.26 21.67
CA ALA A 215 -6.95 1.88 21.51
C ALA A 215 -7.97 1.08 20.68
N SER A 216 -7.50 0.20 19.80
CA SER A 216 -8.35 -0.77 19.11
C SER A 216 -7.57 -2.05 18.81
N PRO A 217 -8.04 -3.22 19.29
CA PRO A 217 -7.46 -4.50 18.91
C PRO A 217 -7.45 -4.74 17.39
N ALA A 218 -8.39 -4.14 16.64
CA ALA A 218 -8.47 -4.28 15.20
C ALA A 218 -7.24 -3.71 14.46
N PHE A 219 -6.55 -2.74 15.06
CA PHE A 219 -5.38 -2.08 14.47
C PHE A 219 -4.05 -2.64 14.99
N SER A 220 -4.07 -3.43 16.08
CA SER A 220 -2.84 -3.88 16.75
C SER A 220 -1.92 -4.67 15.83
N SER A 221 -2.45 -5.59 15.02
CA SER A 221 -1.63 -6.38 14.10
C SER A 221 -0.97 -5.51 13.02
N ALA A 222 -1.73 -4.59 12.41
CA ALA A 222 -1.21 -3.68 11.39
C ALA A 222 -0.14 -2.73 11.94
N LEU A 223 -0.33 -2.21 13.16
CA LEU A 223 0.66 -1.39 13.84
C LEU A 223 1.91 -2.20 14.19
N ALA A 224 1.76 -3.40 14.75
CA ALA A 224 2.88 -4.27 15.11
C ALA A 224 3.71 -4.72 13.89
N SER A 225 3.08 -4.93 12.74
CA SER A 225 3.79 -5.32 11.51
C SER A 225 4.47 -4.14 10.80
N SER A 226 3.97 -2.92 11.00
CA SER A 226 4.38 -1.75 10.20
C SER A 226 5.27 -0.77 10.95
N VAL A 227 5.09 -0.63 12.27
CA VAL A 227 5.80 0.33 13.12
C VAL A 227 6.95 -0.37 13.83
N TRP A 228 8.17 0.06 13.52
CA TRP A 228 9.40 -0.67 13.84
C TRP A 228 9.69 -0.76 15.34
N ASN A 229 9.42 0.31 16.08
CA ASN A 229 9.57 0.39 17.54
C ASN A 229 8.22 0.26 18.27
N TYR A 230 7.23 -0.38 17.65
CA TYR A 230 5.94 -0.61 18.30
C TYR A 230 6.13 -1.43 19.57
N GLN A 231 5.59 -0.92 20.67
CA GLN A 231 5.51 -1.65 21.92
C GLN A 231 4.04 -1.89 22.21
N GLU A 232 3.63 -3.16 22.14
CA GLU A 232 2.31 -3.54 22.61
C GLU A 232 2.18 -3.20 24.10
N THR A 233 1.40 -2.18 24.39
CA THR A 233 0.84 -2.04 25.73
C THR A 233 -0.10 -3.21 25.93
N ARG A 234 0.25 -4.10 26.88
CA ARG A 234 -0.60 -5.20 27.37
C ARG A 234 -1.85 -4.64 28.06
N THR A 235 -2.66 -3.91 27.32
CA THR A 235 -4.01 -3.54 27.69
C THR A 235 -4.83 -4.79 27.42
N SER A 236 -5.45 -5.36 28.47
CA SER A 236 -6.30 -6.54 28.33
C SER A 236 -7.19 -6.41 27.10
N LEU A 237 -7.06 -7.35 26.15
CA LEU A 237 -7.80 -7.40 24.88
C LEU A 237 -9.33 -7.42 25.09
N MET A 238 -9.80 -7.56 26.34
CA MET A 238 -11.20 -7.67 26.74
C MET A 238 -11.70 -6.51 27.62
N ARG A 239 -11.13 -5.30 27.54
CA ARG A 239 -11.58 -4.20 28.43
C ARG A 239 -12.97 -3.66 28.07
N TYR A 240 -13.25 -3.37 26.79
CA TYR A 240 -14.51 -2.78 26.34
C TYR A 240 -14.89 -3.25 24.93
N PRO A 241 -16.20 -3.33 24.61
CA PRO A 241 -16.70 -3.59 23.26
C PRO A 241 -16.08 -2.66 22.21
N ILE A 242 -15.76 -3.20 21.03
CA ILE A 242 -15.27 -2.39 19.91
C ILE A 242 -16.43 -1.55 19.37
N GLY A 243 -16.24 -0.23 19.25
CA GLY A 243 -17.25 0.66 18.67
C GLY A 243 -17.41 0.46 17.17
N TYR A 244 -18.66 0.37 16.71
CA TYR A 244 -19.03 0.23 15.30
C TYR A 244 -20.12 1.24 14.96
N VAL A 245 -19.84 2.18 14.06
CA VAL A 245 -20.79 3.23 13.68
C VAL A 245 -21.45 2.86 12.37
N ILE A 246 -22.78 3.01 12.29
CA ILE A 246 -23.57 2.82 11.08
C ILE A 246 -24.27 4.14 10.76
N ILE A 247 -24.06 4.67 9.55
CA ILE A 247 -24.73 5.87 9.05
C ILE A 247 -25.63 5.48 7.87
N SER A 248 -26.92 5.77 7.98
CA SER A 248 -27.93 5.31 7.01
C SER A 248 -29.10 6.29 6.90
N PRO A 249 -29.84 6.36 5.78
CA PRO A 249 -31.19 6.91 5.77
C PRO A 249 -32.11 6.12 6.70
N GLN A 250 -33.11 6.80 7.29
CA GLN A 250 -34.13 6.16 8.13
C GLN A 250 -34.85 5.02 7.40
N SER A 251 -35.08 5.16 6.10
CA SER A 251 -35.79 4.20 5.25
C SER A 251 -35.08 2.85 5.08
N PHE A 252 -33.78 2.77 5.37
CA PHE A 252 -32.99 1.53 5.26
C PHE A 252 -32.78 0.81 6.60
N LEU A 253 -33.17 1.42 7.73
CA LEU A 253 -32.88 0.87 9.05
C LEU A 253 -33.53 -0.49 9.31
N GLU A 254 -34.77 -0.68 8.86
CA GLU A 254 -35.46 -1.97 9.03
C GLU A 254 -34.71 -3.11 8.32
N ALA A 255 -34.22 -2.87 7.10
CA ALA A 255 -33.42 -3.85 6.37
C ALA A 255 -32.02 -4.07 6.99
N MET A 256 -31.49 -3.07 7.71
CA MET A 256 -30.21 -3.18 8.43
C MET A 256 -30.33 -3.85 9.81
N GLN A 257 -31.53 -3.95 10.38
CA GLN A 257 -31.72 -4.44 11.75
C GLN A 257 -31.07 -5.82 11.99
N PRO A 258 -31.19 -6.82 11.09
CA PRO A 258 -30.52 -8.11 11.28
C PRO A 258 -28.99 -8.00 11.38
N PHE A 259 -28.37 -7.07 10.65
CA PHE A 259 -26.92 -6.81 10.74
C PHE A 259 -26.56 -6.12 12.06
N VAL A 260 -27.34 -5.13 12.50
CA VAL A 260 -27.16 -4.44 13.79
C VAL A 260 -27.23 -5.44 14.94
N ASP A 261 -28.23 -6.32 14.93
CA ASP A 261 -28.44 -7.33 15.96
C ASP A 261 -27.28 -8.33 15.98
N TRP A 262 -26.83 -8.77 14.80
CA TRP A 262 -25.69 -9.67 14.69
C TRP A 262 -24.40 -9.04 15.19
N LYS A 263 -24.05 -7.81 14.78
CA LYS A 263 -22.86 -7.11 15.29
C LYS A 263 -22.93 -6.88 16.79
N SER A 264 -24.11 -6.54 17.32
CA SER A 264 -24.31 -6.44 18.77
C SER A 264 -24.08 -7.78 19.47
N LYS A 265 -24.54 -8.90 18.87
CA LYS A 265 -24.33 -10.26 19.37
C LYS A 265 -22.86 -10.70 19.33
N GLU A 266 -22.09 -10.28 18.32
CA GLU A 266 -20.64 -10.48 18.25
C GLU A 266 -19.86 -9.68 19.32
N GLY A 267 -20.53 -8.74 20.01
CA GLY A 267 -19.95 -7.94 21.08
C GLY A 267 -19.46 -6.57 20.65
N TYR A 268 -19.88 -6.06 19.49
CA TYR A 268 -19.64 -4.67 19.11
C TYR A 268 -20.58 -3.72 19.86
N ASN A 269 -20.08 -2.54 20.22
CA ASN A 269 -20.92 -1.42 20.64
C ASN A 269 -21.39 -0.68 19.38
N VAL A 270 -22.59 -1.04 18.89
CA VAL A 270 -23.13 -0.51 17.64
C VAL A 270 -23.86 0.81 17.87
N THR A 271 -23.38 1.87 17.22
CA THR A 271 -24.03 3.18 17.18
C THR A 271 -24.66 3.39 15.81
N VAL A 272 -25.99 3.53 15.76
CA VAL A 272 -26.71 3.83 14.52
C VAL A 272 -27.10 5.30 14.51
N ALA A 273 -26.73 6.00 13.44
CA ALA A 273 -27.11 7.40 13.20
C ALA A 273 -27.79 7.55 11.85
N THR A 274 -28.78 8.43 11.78
CA THR A 274 -29.50 8.70 10.53
C THR A 274 -29.11 10.01 9.92
N ILE A 275 -29.03 10.07 8.59
CA ILE A 275 -28.77 11.33 7.88
C ILE A 275 -29.87 12.38 8.12
N GLU A 276 -31.08 11.96 8.46
CA GLU A 276 -32.18 12.84 8.89
C GLU A 276 -31.88 13.52 10.24
N SER A 277 -31.14 12.84 11.13
CA SER A 277 -30.77 13.37 12.44
C SER A 277 -29.48 14.20 12.43
N ILE A 278 -28.49 13.80 11.63
CA ILE A 278 -27.15 14.45 11.62
C ILE A 278 -26.94 15.40 10.45
N GLY A 279 -27.75 15.29 9.39
CA GLY A 279 -27.64 16.02 8.12
C GLY A 279 -26.94 15.21 7.02
N ASN A 280 -27.46 15.30 5.79
CA ASN A 280 -26.95 14.57 4.62
C ASN A 280 -26.00 15.42 3.76
N ASN A 281 -24.84 15.76 4.30
CA ASN A 281 -23.76 16.38 3.53
C ASN A 281 -22.41 16.04 4.18
N TYR A 282 -21.32 16.21 3.42
CA TYR A 282 -19.98 15.87 3.88
C TYR A 282 -19.64 16.50 5.23
N THR A 283 -19.86 17.81 5.39
CA THR A 283 -19.52 18.54 6.62
C THR A 283 -20.30 18.04 7.83
N SER A 284 -21.61 17.83 7.68
CA SER A 284 -22.47 17.30 8.73
C SER A 284 -22.03 15.91 9.21
N ILE A 285 -21.81 14.98 8.26
CA ILE A 285 -21.37 13.63 8.57
C ILE A 285 -19.97 13.64 9.19
N LYS A 286 -19.05 14.46 8.65
CA LYS A 286 -17.70 14.62 9.20
C LYS A 286 -17.72 15.14 10.63
N ASN A 287 -18.52 16.17 10.90
CA ASN A 287 -18.63 16.75 12.25
C ASN A 287 -19.23 15.76 13.24
N TYR A 288 -20.20 14.95 12.82
CA TYR A 288 -20.74 13.87 13.64
C TYR A 288 -19.64 12.85 14.01
N MET A 289 -18.86 12.38 13.03
CA MET A 289 -17.74 11.46 13.26
C MET A 289 -16.66 12.09 14.15
N GLN A 290 -16.34 13.37 13.95
CA GLN A 290 -15.40 14.11 14.79
C GLN A 290 -15.90 14.19 16.24
N GLY A 291 -17.20 14.44 16.46
CA GLY A 291 -17.78 14.44 17.79
C GLY A 291 -17.66 13.09 18.50
N LEU A 292 -17.85 11.98 17.79
CA LEU A 292 -17.63 10.64 18.35
C LEU A 292 -16.17 10.43 18.74
N TRP A 293 -15.23 10.82 17.87
CA TRP A 293 -13.79 10.74 18.14
C TRP A 293 -13.37 11.58 19.35
N ASP A 294 -13.81 12.84 19.40
CA ASP A 294 -13.42 13.79 20.44
C ASP A 294 -13.97 13.39 21.81
N SER A 295 -15.18 12.81 21.84
CA SER A 295 -15.84 12.31 23.06
C SER A 295 -15.26 11.00 23.62
N ALA A 296 -14.32 10.37 22.91
CA ALA A 296 -13.75 9.09 23.31
C ALA A 296 -13.03 9.17 24.67
N THR A 297 -13.23 8.13 25.49
CA THR A 297 -12.60 7.99 26.81
C THR A 297 -11.91 6.64 26.92
N THR A 298 -11.12 6.44 27.98
CA THR A 298 -10.50 5.13 28.23
C THR A 298 -11.51 4.01 28.54
N GLN A 299 -12.74 4.36 28.98
CA GLN A 299 -13.84 3.43 29.25
C GLN A 299 -14.80 3.25 28.07
N ASN A 300 -14.81 4.20 27.14
CA ASN A 300 -15.53 4.12 25.87
C ASN A 300 -14.61 4.62 24.76
N PRO A 301 -13.65 3.78 24.32
CA PRO A 301 -12.67 4.19 23.31
C PRO A 301 -13.32 4.56 21.98
N ALA A 302 -12.59 5.34 21.18
CA ALA A 302 -13.05 5.78 19.88
C ALA A 302 -13.45 4.58 18.99
N PRO A 303 -14.58 4.67 18.26
CA PRO A 303 -15.03 3.59 17.37
C PRO A 303 -13.93 3.16 16.39
N SER A 304 -13.97 1.89 15.97
CA SER A 304 -12.97 1.32 15.06
C SER A 304 -13.49 1.11 13.65
N TYR A 305 -14.82 1.05 13.49
CA TYR A 305 -15.48 0.77 12.22
C TYR A 305 -16.55 1.81 11.90
N LEU A 306 -16.62 2.20 10.63
CA LEU A 306 -17.71 2.98 10.04
C LEU A 306 -18.30 2.18 8.87
N LEU A 307 -19.60 1.92 8.91
CA LEU A 307 -20.37 1.44 7.76
C LEU A 307 -21.34 2.51 7.30
N ILE A 308 -21.23 2.90 6.04
CA ILE A 308 -22.17 3.80 5.39
C ILE A 308 -23.17 2.97 4.60
N VAL A 309 -24.47 3.22 4.75
CA VAL A 309 -25.53 2.46 4.07
C VAL A 309 -26.30 3.39 3.16
N GLY A 310 -26.12 3.21 1.84
CA GLY A 310 -26.68 4.05 0.79
C GLY A 310 -25.63 4.40 -0.27
N ASP A 311 -26.07 4.60 -1.51
CA ASP A 311 -25.22 5.15 -2.56
C ASP A 311 -24.95 6.66 -2.31
N VAL A 312 -24.12 7.29 -3.12
CA VAL A 312 -23.72 8.71 -2.99
C VAL A 312 -24.94 9.65 -2.96
N ALA A 313 -26.01 9.30 -3.69
CA ALA A 313 -27.25 10.08 -3.69
C ALA A 313 -28.08 9.91 -2.40
N GLN A 314 -27.97 8.78 -1.72
CA GLN A 314 -28.68 8.50 -0.47
C GLN A 314 -27.89 8.99 0.74
N VAL A 315 -26.58 8.74 0.78
CA VAL A 315 -25.66 9.26 1.81
C VAL A 315 -24.48 9.90 1.12
N ALA A 316 -24.38 11.22 1.24
CA ALA A 316 -23.34 12.02 0.59
C ALA A 316 -21.94 11.43 0.85
N ALA A 317 -21.07 11.50 -0.15
CA ALA A 317 -19.64 11.19 -0.02
C ALA A 317 -18.82 12.48 0.00
N GLY A 318 -17.59 12.40 0.51
CA GLY A 318 -16.59 13.43 0.27
C GLY A 318 -16.06 13.38 -1.15
N THR A 319 -15.08 14.23 -1.44
CA THR A 319 -14.35 14.22 -2.72
C THR A 319 -12.86 14.11 -2.46
N SER A 320 -12.18 13.30 -3.27
CA SER A 320 -10.74 13.34 -3.45
C SER A 320 -10.46 13.98 -4.80
N SER A 321 -9.45 14.85 -4.86
CA SER A 321 -9.05 15.52 -6.09
C SER A 321 -7.56 15.34 -6.32
N ILE A 322 -7.20 14.99 -7.55
CA ILE A 322 -5.85 15.07 -8.08
C ILE A 322 -5.89 16.06 -9.25
N ALA A 323 -4.76 16.67 -9.61
CA ALA A 323 -4.74 17.66 -10.68
C ALA A 323 -5.41 17.11 -11.96
N GLY A 324 -6.58 17.67 -12.33
CA GLY A 324 -7.35 17.28 -13.50
C GLY A 324 -8.48 16.26 -13.29
N SER A 325 -8.69 15.70 -12.08
CA SER A 325 -9.80 14.77 -11.80
C SER A 325 -10.34 14.88 -10.38
N SER A 326 -11.64 14.59 -10.21
CA SER A 326 -12.31 14.48 -8.91
C SER A 326 -13.11 13.19 -8.81
N HIS A 327 -12.96 12.48 -7.70
CA HIS A 327 -13.63 11.21 -7.43
C HIS A 327 -14.30 11.23 -6.05
N PRO A 328 -15.46 10.60 -5.87
CA PRO A 328 -16.06 10.40 -4.55
C PRO A 328 -15.10 9.66 -3.61
N SER A 329 -15.08 10.03 -2.33
CA SER A 329 -14.26 9.35 -1.31
C SER A 329 -14.88 9.46 0.08
N ASP A 330 -14.90 8.34 0.80
CA ASP A 330 -15.35 8.27 2.19
C ASP A 330 -14.21 8.46 3.21
N LEU A 331 -12.94 8.50 2.75
CA LEU A 331 -11.76 8.64 3.61
C LEU A 331 -11.85 9.87 4.53
N GLY A 332 -12.40 10.98 4.01
CA GLY A 332 -12.55 12.21 4.76
C GLY A 332 -13.32 12.04 6.07
N TYR A 333 -14.31 11.16 6.12
CA TYR A 333 -15.11 10.90 7.31
C TYR A 333 -14.30 10.33 8.47
N VAL A 334 -13.23 9.60 8.18
CA VAL A 334 -12.44 8.88 9.20
C VAL A 334 -11.05 9.48 9.45
N ARG A 335 -10.67 10.57 8.77
CA ARG A 335 -9.48 11.39 9.08
C ARG A 335 -9.72 12.30 10.28
N LEU A 336 -9.76 11.74 11.48
CA LEU A 336 -10.28 12.33 12.72
C LEU A 336 -9.19 12.85 13.66
N GLN A 337 -7.92 12.58 13.37
CA GLN A 337 -6.77 13.07 14.15
C GLN A 337 -5.69 13.63 13.22
N GLY A 338 -5.15 14.80 13.56
CA GLY A 338 -4.10 15.43 12.74
C GLY A 338 -4.63 15.99 11.42
N THR A 339 -3.71 16.28 10.50
CA THR A 339 -4.01 16.84 9.16
C THR A 339 -3.62 15.90 8.03
N ASP A 340 -3.09 14.72 8.38
CA ASP A 340 -2.61 13.72 7.45
C ASP A 340 -3.76 12.89 6.84
N TYR A 341 -3.41 11.84 6.10
CA TYR A 341 -4.35 10.99 5.35
C TYR A 341 -4.59 9.62 5.98
N MET A 342 -4.06 9.34 7.17
CA MET A 342 -4.28 8.08 7.85
C MET A 342 -5.74 7.97 8.30
N PRO A 343 -6.40 6.83 8.10
CA PRO A 343 -7.76 6.63 8.58
C PRO A 343 -7.75 6.13 10.03
N GLU A 344 -8.29 6.92 10.95
CA GLU A 344 -8.44 6.52 12.37
C GLU A 344 -9.43 5.37 12.58
N MET A 345 -10.18 4.98 11.55
CA MET A 345 -11.19 3.92 11.56
C MET A 345 -11.14 3.13 10.26
N TYR A 346 -11.41 1.83 10.31
CA TYR A 346 -11.74 1.08 9.11
C TYR A 346 -13.14 1.48 8.64
N PHE A 347 -13.32 1.62 7.33
CA PHE A 347 -14.59 2.08 6.79
C PHE A 347 -14.99 1.31 5.53
N GLY A 348 -16.29 1.19 5.33
CA GLY A 348 -16.89 0.57 4.15
C GLY A 348 -18.26 1.16 3.86
N ARG A 349 -18.80 0.82 2.69
CA ARG A 349 -20.12 1.29 2.24
C ARG A 349 -20.94 0.13 1.67
N PHE A 350 -22.13 -0.09 2.23
CA PHE A 350 -23.20 -0.81 1.56
C PHE A 350 -23.92 0.14 0.62
N SER A 351 -23.41 0.26 -0.61
CA SER A 351 -24.00 1.13 -1.62
C SER A 351 -25.34 0.57 -2.08
N ALA A 352 -26.40 1.36 -1.93
CA ALA A 352 -27.76 0.94 -2.24
C ALA A 352 -28.65 2.16 -2.53
N THR A 353 -29.53 2.00 -3.50
CA THR A 353 -30.58 2.97 -3.85
C THR A 353 -31.97 2.50 -3.41
N THR A 354 -32.10 1.23 -2.99
CA THR A 354 -33.37 0.61 -2.57
C THR A 354 -33.19 -0.28 -1.34
N VAL A 355 -34.28 -0.49 -0.60
CA VAL A 355 -34.33 -1.41 0.56
C VAL A 355 -33.90 -2.82 0.17
N ALA A 356 -34.36 -3.33 -0.98
CA ALA A 356 -34.01 -4.67 -1.45
C ALA A 356 -32.49 -4.86 -1.68
N GLN A 357 -31.79 -3.83 -2.17
CA GLN A 357 -30.34 -3.87 -2.33
C GLN A 357 -29.60 -3.90 -0.99
N VAL A 358 -30.13 -3.23 0.04
CA VAL A 358 -29.61 -3.32 1.41
C VAL A 358 -29.82 -4.72 1.96
N THR A 359 -31.04 -5.26 1.86
CA THR A 359 -31.38 -6.62 2.29
C THR A 359 -30.45 -7.66 1.66
N ASN A 360 -30.17 -7.56 0.35
CA ASN A 360 -29.26 -8.47 -0.33
C ASN A 360 -27.83 -8.40 0.24
N GLN A 361 -27.32 -7.21 0.55
CA GLN A 361 -25.96 -7.07 1.13
C GLN A 361 -25.91 -7.61 2.57
N VAL A 362 -26.94 -7.32 3.38
CA VAL A 362 -27.08 -7.84 4.74
C VAL A 362 -27.14 -9.36 4.74
N ASN A 363 -28.00 -9.98 3.91
CA ASN A 363 -28.15 -11.43 3.86
C ASN A 363 -26.86 -12.14 3.46
N LYS A 364 -26.15 -11.63 2.45
CA LYS A 364 -24.85 -12.19 2.04
C LYS A 364 -23.81 -12.11 3.15
N THR A 365 -23.76 -10.98 3.85
CA THR A 365 -22.82 -10.77 4.96
C THR A 365 -23.14 -11.70 6.13
N LEU A 366 -24.40 -11.77 6.54
CA LEU A 366 -24.84 -12.65 7.62
C LEU A 366 -24.61 -14.12 7.29
N MET A 367 -24.87 -14.56 6.06
CA MET A 367 -24.61 -15.95 5.69
C MET A 367 -23.15 -16.33 5.92
N HIS A 368 -22.22 -15.46 5.52
CA HIS A 368 -20.79 -15.72 5.71
C HIS A 368 -20.39 -15.66 7.19
N GLU A 369 -20.76 -14.60 7.91
CA GLU A 369 -20.34 -14.41 9.31
C GLU A 369 -20.98 -15.40 10.29
N THR A 370 -22.19 -15.88 9.98
CA THR A 370 -22.88 -16.91 10.78
C THR A 370 -22.55 -18.33 10.35
N TYR A 371 -21.71 -18.50 9.31
CA TYR A 371 -21.38 -19.79 8.70
C TYR A 371 -22.63 -20.59 8.27
N ALA A 372 -23.60 -19.90 7.67
CA ALA A 372 -24.90 -20.46 7.29
C ALA A 372 -24.98 -20.88 5.81
N MET A 373 -23.86 -20.86 5.08
CA MET A 373 -23.80 -21.41 3.72
C MET A 373 -24.16 -22.91 3.74
N PRO A 374 -24.92 -23.43 2.76
CA PRO A 374 -25.21 -24.85 2.67
C PRO A 374 -23.99 -25.73 2.35
N ASP A 375 -23.00 -25.15 1.67
CA ASP A 375 -21.78 -25.80 1.22
C ASP A 375 -20.62 -24.80 1.38
N ASP A 376 -19.59 -25.20 2.12
CA ASP A 376 -18.41 -24.40 2.45
C ASP A 376 -17.19 -24.75 1.58
N SER A 377 -17.29 -25.74 0.70
CA SER A 377 -16.16 -26.19 -0.14
C SER A 377 -15.56 -25.04 -0.98
N TYR A 378 -16.41 -24.13 -1.44
CA TYR A 378 -16.01 -22.94 -2.20
C TYR A 378 -15.06 -22.01 -1.44
N LEU A 379 -14.97 -22.13 -0.10
CA LEU A 379 -14.05 -21.34 0.72
C LEU A 379 -12.57 -21.71 0.46
N ALA A 380 -12.31 -22.89 -0.10
CA ALA A 380 -10.96 -23.29 -0.54
C ALA A 380 -10.59 -22.70 -1.91
N ASP A 381 -11.55 -22.26 -2.71
CA ASP A 381 -11.32 -21.84 -4.10
C ASP A 381 -10.95 -20.35 -4.22
N ALA A 382 -9.92 -20.05 -5.01
CA ALA A 382 -9.53 -18.69 -5.36
C ALA A 382 -9.33 -18.52 -6.87
N VAL A 383 -9.72 -17.36 -7.40
CA VAL A 383 -9.52 -16.99 -8.81
C VAL A 383 -8.63 -15.76 -8.89
N LEU A 384 -7.43 -15.91 -9.46
CA LEU A 384 -6.43 -14.84 -9.52
C LEU A 384 -6.08 -14.53 -10.99
N ILE A 385 -6.23 -13.28 -11.41
CA ILE A 385 -6.17 -12.87 -12.82
C ILE A 385 -5.17 -11.73 -12.99
N ALA A 386 -4.11 -11.99 -13.76
CA ALA A 386 -3.29 -10.94 -14.36
C ALA A 386 -3.90 -10.59 -15.72
N GLY A 387 -4.54 -9.42 -15.82
CA GLY A 387 -5.18 -8.98 -17.07
C GLY A 387 -4.18 -8.52 -18.14
N MET A 388 -4.71 -8.06 -19.27
CA MET A 388 -3.90 -7.78 -20.46
C MET A 388 -3.26 -6.40 -20.42
N ASP A 389 -1.93 -6.36 -20.53
CA ASP A 389 -1.13 -5.15 -20.72
C ASP A 389 0.25 -5.53 -21.29
N ASN A 390 0.67 -4.92 -22.41
CA ASN A 390 1.90 -5.30 -23.09
C ASN A 390 3.20 -4.90 -22.37
N TRP A 391 3.12 -4.03 -21.37
CA TRP A 391 4.28 -3.48 -20.63
C TRP A 391 4.32 -3.96 -19.19
N TYR A 392 3.18 -3.90 -18.51
CA TYR A 392 3.05 -4.12 -17.08
C TYR A 392 2.50 -5.50 -16.72
N ALA A 393 1.76 -6.19 -17.59
CA ALA A 393 1.17 -7.47 -17.19
C ALA A 393 2.23 -8.54 -16.92
N ASN A 394 3.27 -8.66 -17.76
CA ASN A 394 4.31 -9.67 -17.51
C ASN A 394 5.18 -9.36 -16.29
N SER A 395 5.50 -8.08 -16.06
CA SER A 395 6.42 -7.67 -14.99
C SER A 395 5.72 -7.46 -13.65
N HIS A 396 4.54 -6.85 -13.64
CA HIS A 396 3.79 -6.48 -12.44
C HIS A 396 2.58 -7.40 -12.21
N GLY A 397 1.74 -7.61 -13.24
CA GLY A 397 0.53 -8.45 -13.12
C GLY A 397 0.87 -9.89 -12.74
N ASN A 398 1.63 -10.57 -13.58
CA ASN A 398 2.13 -11.92 -13.33
C ASN A 398 2.99 -11.96 -12.06
N GLY A 399 3.80 -10.92 -11.81
CA GLY A 399 4.58 -10.81 -10.58
C GLY A 399 3.72 -10.85 -9.31
N ALA A 400 2.63 -10.08 -9.29
CA ALA A 400 1.68 -10.04 -8.17
C ALA A 400 0.98 -11.39 -7.98
N ILE A 401 0.47 -12.00 -9.06
CA ILE A 401 -0.20 -13.31 -8.97
C ILE A 401 0.78 -14.43 -8.57
N ASN A 402 2.00 -14.41 -9.10
CA ASN A 402 3.05 -15.37 -8.73
C ASN A 402 3.45 -15.21 -7.25
N TYR A 403 3.58 -13.98 -6.75
CA TYR A 403 3.85 -13.74 -5.33
C TYR A 403 2.71 -14.28 -4.46
N ALA A 404 1.46 -13.98 -4.82
CA ALA A 404 0.28 -14.46 -4.09
C ALA A 404 0.23 -16.00 -4.05
N THR A 405 0.39 -16.65 -5.21
CA THR A 405 0.32 -18.12 -5.31
C THR A 405 1.50 -18.84 -4.69
N GLN A 406 2.72 -18.29 -4.74
CA GLN A 406 3.88 -18.92 -4.13
C GLN A 406 3.84 -18.86 -2.60
N ASN A 407 3.28 -17.79 -2.02
CA ASN A 407 3.39 -17.54 -0.58
C ASN A 407 2.10 -17.84 0.19
N TYR A 408 0.92 -17.70 -0.40
CA TYR A 408 -0.35 -17.74 0.35
C TYR A 408 -1.45 -18.55 -0.33
N PHE A 409 -1.75 -18.27 -1.61
CA PHE A 409 -2.84 -18.89 -2.37
C PHE A 409 -2.35 -20.19 -3.03
N ASN A 410 -2.18 -21.23 -2.21
CA ASN A 410 -1.71 -22.54 -2.66
C ASN A 410 -2.19 -23.68 -1.77
N ALA A 411 -1.98 -24.91 -2.26
CA ALA A 411 -2.36 -26.14 -1.57
C ALA A 411 -1.70 -26.31 -0.19
N ALA A 412 -0.53 -25.70 0.07
CA ALA A 412 0.10 -25.76 1.40
C ALA A 412 -0.71 -24.99 2.46
N HIS A 413 -1.56 -24.04 2.02
CA HIS A 413 -2.52 -23.32 2.85
C HIS A 413 -3.96 -23.84 2.68
N GLY A 414 -4.15 -24.96 1.97
CA GLY A 414 -5.47 -25.54 1.71
C GLY A 414 -6.32 -24.74 0.72
N ILE A 415 -5.68 -23.97 -0.18
CA ILE A 415 -6.37 -23.13 -1.16
C ILE A 415 -6.14 -23.68 -2.58
N ASP A 416 -7.23 -24.00 -3.27
CA ASP A 416 -7.28 -24.39 -4.67
C ASP A 416 -7.35 -23.15 -5.55
N THR A 417 -6.24 -22.83 -6.20
CA THR A 417 -6.08 -21.54 -6.90
C THR A 417 -6.13 -21.69 -8.41
N HIS A 418 -7.08 -21.00 -9.02
CA HIS A 418 -7.18 -20.81 -10.46
C HIS A 418 -6.45 -19.52 -10.88
N ALA A 419 -5.17 -19.65 -11.19
CA ALA A 419 -4.34 -18.54 -11.64
C ALA A 419 -4.36 -18.39 -13.18
N TYR A 420 -4.78 -17.23 -13.66
CA TYR A 420 -4.79 -16.83 -15.06
C TYR A 420 -3.72 -15.77 -15.30
N LEU A 421 -2.58 -16.20 -15.83
CA LEU A 421 -1.45 -15.32 -16.11
C LEU A 421 -1.53 -14.73 -17.53
N TYR A 422 -1.03 -13.51 -17.69
CA TYR A 422 -0.77 -12.93 -19.00
C TYR A 422 0.27 -13.75 -19.77
N PRO A 423 0.12 -13.96 -21.09
CA PRO A 423 -0.97 -13.45 -21.95
C PRO A 423 -2.19 -14.39 -22.05
N ASN A 424 -2.15 -15.56 -21.41
CA ASN A 424 -3.19 -16.59 -21.57
C ASN A 424 -4.55 -16.16 -21.00
N SER A 425 -4.54 -15.30 -19.97
CA SER A 425 -5.73 -14.72 -19.35
C SER A 425 -6.68 -14.07 -20.37
N GLY A 426 -6.17 -13.37 -21.39
CA GLY A 426 -6.96 -12.69 -22.43
C GLY A 426 -7.83 -13.63 -23.28
N SER A 427 -7.56 -14.93 -23.27
CA SER A 427 -8.37 -15.96 -23.96
C SER A 427 -9.23 -16.81 -23.01
N SER A 428 -9.17 -16.54 -21.70
CA SER A 428 -9.70 -17.42 -20.66
C SER A 428 -11.01 -16.94 -20.02
N ILE A 429 -11.66 -15.89 -20.56
CA ILE A 429 -12.83 -15.27 -19.91
C ILE A 429 -13.99 -16.24 -19.66
N THR A 430 -14.20 -17.22 -20.55
CA THR A 430 -15.23 -18.26 -20.36
C THR A 430 -14.93 -19.11 -19.14
N GLN A 431 -13.68 -19.55 -18.96
CA GLN A 431 -13.28 -20.35 -17.80
C GLN A 431 -13.25 -19.50 -16.52
N ILE A 432 -12.80 -18.24 -16.60
CA ILE A 432 -12.81 -17.31 -15.47
C ILE A 432 -14.24 -17.14 -14.93
N ARG A 433 -15.22 -16.87 -15.81
CA ARG A 433 -16.64 -16.75 -15.41
C ARG A 433 -17.19 -18.06 -14.87
N ALA A 434 -16.80 -19.20 -15.46
CA ALA A 434 -17.21 -20.52 -14.98
C ALA A 434 -16.71 -20.77 -13.55
N ASN A 435 -15.42 -20.56 -13.27
CA ASN A 435 -14.85 -20.76 -11.93
C ASN A 435 -15.49 -19.83 -10.90
N ILE A 436 -15.73 -18.56 -11.26
CA ILE A 436 -16.42 -17.62 -10.35
C ILE A 436 -17.88 -18.06 -10.10
N SER A 437 -18.56 -18.58 -11.13
CA SER A 437 -19.93 -19.07 -11.02
C SER A 437 -20.06 -20.38 -10.22
N GLU A 438 -19.05 -21.25 -10.28
CA GLU A 438 -19.00 -22.49 -9.50
C GLU A 438 -18.84 -22.22 -8.01
N GLY A 439 -18.16 -21.12 -7.68
CA GLY A 439 -17.94 -20.59 -6.33
C GLY A 439 -16.46 -20.37 -6.08
N ALA A 440 -16.11 -19.19 -5.57
CA ALA A 440 -14.76 -18.88 -5.12
C ALA A 440 -14.84 -18.00 -3.88
N ALA A 441 -14.03 -18.27 -2.87
CA ALA A 441 -13.93 -17.44 -1.67
C ALA A 441 -13.33 -16.07 -1.99
N TYR A 442 -12.36 -16.06 -2.91
CA TYR A 442 -11.55 -14.90 -3.21
C TYR A 442 -11.33 -14.75 -4.71
N VAL A 443 -11.58 -13.55 -5.24
CA VAL A 443 -11.32 -13.22 -6.65
C VAL A 443 -10.47 -11.97 -6.71
N ASN A 444 -9.34 -12.04 -7.41
CA ASN A 444 -8.48 -10.88 -7.64
C ASN A 444 -8.21 -10.68 -9.12
N TYR A 445 -8.39 -9.44 -9.56
CA TYR A 445 -8.05 -8.97 -10.90
C TYR A 445 -7.05 -7.81 -10.79
N THR A 446 -5.97 -7.86 -11.55
CA THR A 446 -5.01 -6.76 -11.66
C THR A 446 -4.71 -6.46 -13.13
N ALA A 447 -5.21 -5.32 -13.61
CA ALA A 447 -4.95 -4.70 -14.93
C ALA A 447 -5.91 -3.50 -15.11
N HIS A 448 -6.30 -3.19 -16.36
CA HIS A 448 -7.19 -2.07 -16.70
C HIS A 448 -8.64 -2.33 -16.30
N GLY A 449 -9.34 -1.29 -15.84
CA GLY A 449 -10.75 -1.38 -15.51
C GLY A 449 -11.47 -0.06 -15.77
N GLY A 450 -12.76 -0.17 -16.07
CA GLY A 450 -13.69 0.94 -16.15
C GLY A 450 -14.56 1.03 -14.90
N VAL A 451 -15.48 2.01 -14.88
CA VAL A 451 -16.49 2.15 -13.83
C VAL A 451 -17.42 0.92 -13.76
N THR A 452 -17.55 0.18 -14.87
CA THR A 452 -18.53 -0.89 -15.05
C THR A 452 -17.94 -2.23 -15.51
N ASP A 453 -16.61 -2.34 -15.59
CA ASP A 453 -15.95 -3.51 -16.18
C ASP A 453 -14.50 -3.72 -15.71
N TRP A 454 -14.07 -4.98 -15.77
CA TRP A 454 -12.68 -5.32 -16.01
C TRP A 454 -12.47 -5.36 -17.52
N SER A 455 -11.45 -4.65 -18.02
CA SER A 455 -11.38 -4.36 -19.44
C SER A 455 -10.92 -5.56 -20.27
N ASP A 456 -9.86 -6.27 -19.86
CA ASP A 456 -9.36 -7.45 -20.57
C ASP A 456 -8.61 -8.42 -19.62
N PRO A 457 -9.10 -9.66 -19.39
CA PRO A 457 -10.28 -10.28 -20.02
C PRO A 457 -11.60 -9.59 -19.65
N HIS A 458 -12.42 -9.32 -20.66
CA HIS A 458 -13.60 -8.44 -20.52
C HIS A 458 -14.68 -9.04 -19.63
N PHE A 459 -14.99 -8.39 -18.50
CA PHE A 459 -15.97 -8.83 -17.52
C PHE A 459 -16.83 -7.64 -17.07
N THR A 460 -18.14 -7.69 -17.31
CA THR A 460 -19.05 -6.54 -17.14
C THR A 460 -20.07 -6.73 -16.03
N ILE A 461 -20.81 -5.67 -15.67
CA ILE A 461 -22.00 -5.77 -14.80
C ILE A 461 -23.02 -6.78 -15.33
N SER A 462 -23.19 -6.89 -16.66
CA SER A 462 -24.10 -7.89 -17.23
C SER A 462 -23.62 -9.31 -16.96
N ASP A 463 -22.32 -9.56 -16.93
CA ASP A 463 -21.77 -10.87 -16.58
C ASP A 463 -21.97 -11.16 -15.09
N ILE A 464 -21.80 -10.17 -14.22
CA ILE A 464 -22.07 -10.30 -12.77
C ILE A 464 -23.52 -10.77 -12.54
N ASN A 465 -24.49 -10.15 -13.23
CA ASN A 465 -25.90 -10.51 -13.10
C ASN A 465 -26.24 -11.93 -13.59
N ASN A 466 -25.34 -12.57 -14.35
CA ASN A 466 -25.51 -13.91 -14.90
C ASN A 466 -24.72 -14.99 -14.14
N LEU A 467 -23.98 -14.62 -13.07
CA LEU A 467 -23.25 -15.60 -12.25
C LEU A 467 -24.21 -16.56 -11.55
N GLN A 468 -23.76 -17.82 -11.39
CA GLN A 468 -24.56 -18.92 -10.82
C GLN A 468 -24.07 -19.35 -9.42
N ASN A 469 -23.43 -18.44 -8.69
CA ASN A 469 -22.80 -18.69 -7.40
C ASN A 469 -23.71 -18.36 -6.20
N GLU A 470 -24.98 -18.76 -6.28
CA GLU A 470 -25.93 -18.58 -5.16
C GLU A 470 -25.38 -19.26 -3.89
N ASN A 471 -25.41 -18.54 -2.76
CA ASN A 471 -24.84 -18.96 -1.47
C ASN A 471 -23.32 -19.25 -1.46
N LYS A 472 -22.58 -18.85 -2.51
CA LYS A 472 -21.12 -19.00 -2.62
C LYS A 472 -20.46 -17.64 -2.89
N TYR A 473 -20.62 -16.72 -1.94
CA TYR A 473 -20.26 -15.32 -2.13
C TYR A 473 -18.75 -15.09 -1.96
N ALA A 474 -18.14 -14.45 -2.96
CA ALA A 474 -16.72 -14.12 -2.99
C ALA A 474 -16.41 -12.77 -2.34
N TYR A 475 -15.20 -12.65 -1.78
CA TYR A 475 -14.51 -11.37 -1.61
C TYR A 475 -13.74 -11.03 -2.89
N VAL A 476 -14.00 -9.85 -3.47
CA VAL A 476 -13.48 -9.48 -4.80
C VAL A 476 -12.61 -8.22 -4.70
N ILE A 477 -11.39 -8.28 -5.24
CA ILE A 477 -10.48 -7.13 -5.37
C ILE A 477 -10.17 -6.86 -6.84
N GLY A 478 -10.48 -5.65 -7.34
CA GLY A 478 -9.97 -5.12 -8.60
C GLY A 478 -8.86 -4.11 -8.35
N ASN A 479 -7.67 -4.32 -8.95
CA ASN A 479 -6.45 -3.55 -8.72
C ASN A 479 -5.95 -2.77 -9.92
#